data_AF-A0A2B8BDJ7-F1
#
_entry.id   AF-A0A2B8BDJ7-F1
#
_cell.length_a   1.000
_cell.length_b   1.000
_cell.length_c   1.000
_cell.angle_alpha   90.00
_cell.angle_beta   90.00
_cell.angle_gamma   90.00
#
_symmetry.space_group_name_H-M   'P 1'
#
loop_
_entity.id
_entity.type
_entity.pdbx_description
1 polymer ?
#
loop_
_entity_poly.entity_id
_entity_poly.type
_entity_poly.pdbx_seq_one_letter_code
_entity_poly.pdbx_strand_id
1 'polypeptide(L)'
;MPIAVVGLILLSVTLSAIAQISLKIGMSSPAVSTALARGEAGQIALSVVATPHILTGLACYGLGMVVWLAVLAKVDVSMAYPFVGLGFLVTLALGMLLLGETVSLTRLIGTLLVVLGVILTAQS
;
A
#
# COMPACT_ATOMS: atom_id res chain seq x y z
N MET A 1 -14.07 -12.96 14.25
CA MET A 1 -12.64 -13.16 13.90
C MET A 1 -11.77 -12.88 15.14
N PRO A 2 -10.72 -13.67 15.43
CA PRO A 2 -9.86 -13.43 16.59
C PRO A 2 -9.13 -12.07 16.50
N ILE A 3 -8.99 -11.36 17.62
CA ILE A 3 -8.35 -10.03 17.67
C ILE A 3 -6.90 -10.06 17.15
N ALA A 4 -6.20 -11.16 17.37
CA ALA A 4 -4.86 -11.38 16.83
C ALA A 4 -4.83 -11.37 15.29
N VAL A 5 -5.86 -11.91 14.63
CA VAL A 5 -5.96 -11.94 13.17
C VAL A 5 -6.23 -10.53 12.63
N VAL A 6 -7.12 -9.78 13.29
CA VAL A 6 -7.34 -8.36 12.95
C VAL A 6 -6.04 -7.57 13.06
N GLY A 7 -5.26 -7.77 14.12
CA GLY A 7 -3.95 -7.13 14.29
C GLY A 7 -2.98 -7.44 13.15
N LEU A 8 -2.91 -8.70 12.70
CA LEU A 8 -2.08 -9.10 11.56
C LEU A 8 -2.55 -8.46 10.25
N ILE A 9 -3.87 -8.37 10.04
CA ILE A 9 -4.45 -7.70 8.88
C ILE A 9 -4.06 -6.22 8.88
N LEU A 10 -4.28 -5.52 9.99
CA LEU A 10 -3.94 -4.10 10.12
C LEU A 10 -2.45 -3.85 9.89
N LEU A 11 -1.58 -4.71 10.42
CA LEU A 11 -0.15 -4.64 10.16
C LEU A 11 0.17 -4.82 8.67
N SER A 12 -0.42 -5.82 8.00
CA SER A 12 -0.19 -6.08 6.58
C SER A 12 -0.65 -4.91 5.70
N VAL A 13 -1.84 -4.35 5.94
CA VAL A 13 -2.34 -3.21 5.15
C VAL A 13 -1.52 -1.95 5.40
N THR A 14 -1.04 -1.71 6.62
CA THR A 14 -0.14 -0.59 6.92
C THR A 14 1.21 -0.76 6.24
N LEU A 15 1.80 -1.97 6.24
CA LEU A 15 3.04 -2.26 5.52
C LEU A 15 2.88 -2.03 4.02
N SER A 16 1.76 -2.47 3.43
CA SER A 16 1.43 -2.22 2.02
C SER A 16 1.26 -0.73 1.71
N ALA A 17 0.63 0.04 2.60
CA ALA A 17 0.49 1.48 2.43
C ALA A 17 1.85 2.20 2.50
N ILE A 18 2.71 1.84 3.47
CA ILE A 18 4.08 2.35 3.56
C ILE A 18 4.87 1.98 2.30
N ALA A 19 4.73 0.74 1.82
CA ALA A 19 5.36 0.28 0.59
C ALA A 19 4.96 1.16 -0.60
N GLN A 20 3.66 1.42 -0.78
CA GLN A 20 3.15 2.26 -1.86
C GLN A 20 3.74 3.67 -1.83
N ILE A 21 3.79 4.29 -0.66
CA ILE A 21 4.34 5.64 -0.52
C ILE A 21 5.84 5.65 -0.77
N SER A 22 6.58 4.68 -0.24
CA SER A 22 8.03 4.57 -0.46
C SER A 22 8.36 4.35 -1.94
N LEU A 23 7.64 3.44 -2.61
CA LEU A 23 7.75 3.22 -4.05
C LEU A 23 7.44 4.49 -4.84
N LYS A 24 6.39 5.22 -4.45
CA LYS A 24 6.03 6.48 -5.09
C LYS A 24 7.15 7.52 -4.98
N ILE A 25 7.75 7.69 -3.81
CA ILE A 25 8.91 8.57 -3.60
C ILE A 25 10.07 8.15 -4.51
N GLY A 26 10.38 6.85 -4.55
CA GLY A 26 11.48 6.33 -5.35
C GLY A 26 11.28 6.51 -6.85
N MET A 27 10.08 6.22 -7.35
CA MET A 27 9.71 6.39 -8.76
C MET A 27 9.66 7.86 -9.19
N SER A 28 9.41 8.78 -8.25
CA SER A 28 9.45 10.23 -8.49
C SER A 28 10.83 10.84 -8.28
N SER A 29 11.87 10.04 -8.05
CA SER A 29 13.23 10.56 -7.91
C SER A 29 13.79 11.11 -9.24
N PRO A 30 14.71 12.09 -9.20
CA PRO A 30 15.32 12.66 -10.41
C PRO A 30 16.04 11.61 -11.26
N ALA A 31 16.69 10.62 -10.63
CA ALA A 31 17.42 9.57 -11.32
C ALA A 31 16.50 8.69 -12.18
N VAL A 32 15.39 8.21 -11.59
CA VAL A 32 14.40 7.40 -12.30
C VAL A 32 13.66 8.23 -13.36
N SER A 33 13.29 9.47 -13.04
CA SER A 33 12.60 10.36 -13.98
C SER A 33 13.45 10.66 -15.23
N THR A 34 14.76 10.89 -15.04
CA THR A 34 15.70 11.12 -16.14
C THR A 34 15.88 9.88 -16.99
N ALA A 35 16.02 8.71 -16.37
CA ALA A 35 16.15 7.44 -17.08
C ALA A 35 14.90 7.13 -17.92
N LEU A 36 13.70 7.37 -17.35
CA LEU A 36 12.43 7.23 -18.06
C LEU A 36 12.33 8.16 -19.27
N ALA A 37 12.75 9.43 -19.12
CA ALA A 37 12.73 10.41 -20.22
C ALA A 37 13.66 10.02 -21.39
N ARG A 38 14.76 9.31 -21.10
CA ARG A 38 15.69 8.81 -22.13
C ARG A 38 15.18 7.56 -22.84
N GLY A 39 14.29 6.79 -22.21
CA GLY A 39 13.69 5.58 -22.80
C GLY A 39 14.62 4.37 -22.89
N GLU A 40 15.83 4.45 -22.33
CA GLU A 40 16.78 3.33 -22.34
C GLU A 40 16.46 2.32 -21.24
N ALA A 41 15.93 1.16 -21.63
CA ALA A 41 15.47 0.12 -20.70
C ALA A 41 16.53 -0.29 -19.65
N GLY A 42 17.80 -0.41 -20.06
CA GLY A 42 18.90 -0.76 -19.15
C GLY A 42 19.15 0.30 -18.08
N GLN A 43 19.15 1.58 -18.46
CA GLN A 43 19.31 2.70 -17.51
C GLN A 43 18.10 2.83 -16.57
N ILE A 44 16.89 2.60 -17.08
CA ILE A 44 15.67 2.57 -16.27
C ILE A 44 15.78 1.48 -15.20
N ALA A 45 16.08 0.24 -15.60
CA ALA A 45 16.21 -0.88 -14.67
C ALA A 45 17.27 -0.60 -13.59
N LEU A 46 18.45 -0.10 -13.99
CA LEU A 46 19.52 0.24 -13.05
C LEU A 46 19.09 1.34 -12.09
N SER A 47 18.47 2.42 -12.58
CA SER A 47 18.02 3.53 -11.73
C SER A 47 16.95 3.11 -10.73
N VAL A 48 16.03 2.21 -11.14
CA VAL A 48 14.98 1.67 -10.28
C VAL A 48 15.57 0.81 -9.17
N VAL A 49 16.44 -0.14 -9.51
CA VAL A 49 17.08 -1.05 -8.52
C VAL A 49 18.05 -0.30 -7.61
N ALA A 50 18.74 0.73 -8.11
CA ALA A 50 19.66 1.52 -7.31
C ALA A 50 18.97 2.54 -6.38
N THR A 51 17.65 2.75 -6.49
CA THR A 51 16.93 3.73 -5.66
C THR A 51 16.52 3.11 -4.31
N PRO A 52 17.06 3.60 -3.17
CA PRO A 52 16.82 2.97 -1.86
C PRO A 52 15.35 2.94 -1.44
N HIS A 53 14.59 3.98 -1.76
CA HIS A 53 13.15 4.04 -1.48
C HIS A 53 12.37 2.94 -2.21
N ILE A 54 12.79 2.58 -3.42
CA ILE A 54 12.16 1.49 -4.17
C ILE A 54 12.45 0.15 -3.48
N LEU A 55 13.70 -0.08 -3.08
CA LEU A 55 14.09 -1.29 -2.36
C LEU A 55 13.37 -1.42 -1.01
N THR A 56 13.28 -0.33 -0.24
CA THR A 56 12.52 -0.29 1.02
C THR A 56 11.05 -0.59 0.77
N GLY A 57 10.44 0.02 -0.24
CA GLY A 57 9.06 -0.25 -0.60
C GLY A 57 8.81 -1.71 -0.98
N LEU A 58 9.69 -2.30 -1.80
CA LEU A 58 9.63 -3.72 -2.16
C LEU A 58 9.81 -4.64 -0.94
N ALA A 59 10.72 -4.32 -0.03
CA ALA A 59 10.91 -5.06 1.22
C ALA A 59 9.66 -5.00 2.10
N CYS A 60 9.07 -3.81 2.27
CA CYS A 60 7.80 -3.63 2.99
C CYS A 60 6.68 -4.45 2.35
N TYR A 61 6.61 -4.51 1.02
CA TYR A 61 5.62 -5.34 0.32
C TYR A 61 5.83 -6.84 0.57
N GLY A 62 7.09 -7.30 0.47
CA GLY A 62 7.43 -8.69 0.74
C GLY A 62 7.07 -9.08 2.17
N LEU A 63 7.40 -8.24 3.16
CA LEU A 63 7.03 -8.46 4.56
C LEU A 63 5.50 -8.42 4.75
N GLY A 64 4.82 -7.45 4.16
CA GLY A 64 3.35 -7.34 4.18
C GLY A 64 2.68 -8.58 3.62
N MET A 65 3.26 -9.18 2.57
CA MET A 65 2.82 -10.44 1.99
C MET A 65 3.05 -11.63 2.93
N VAL A 66 4.22 -11.74 3.56
CA VAL A 66 4.46 -12.80 4.56
C VAL A 66 3.44 -12.73 5.70
N VAL A 67 3.14 -11.52 6.20
CA VAL A 67 2.10 -11.30 7.21
C VAL A 67 0.72 -11.70 6.66
N TRP A 68 0.42 -11.36 5.41
CA TRP A 68 -0.85 -11.72 4.76
C TRP A 68 -1.04 -13.23 4.61
N LEU A 69 0.01 -13.99 4.26
CA LEU A 69 -0.06 -15.46 4.25
C LEU A 69 -0.44 -16.02 5.62
N ALA A 70 0.08 -15.43 6.69
CA ALA A 70 -0.25 -15.84 8.05
C ALA A 70 -1.70 -15.51 8.45
N VAL A 71 -2.34 -14.53 7.79
CA VAL A 71 -3.78 -14.26 7.92
C VAL A 71 -4.58 -15.32 7.17
N LEU A 72 -4.25 -15.56 5.90
CA LEU A 72 -4.94 -16.53 5.06
C LEU A 72 -4.86 -17.97 5.60
N ALA A 73 -3.81 -18.30 6.35
CA ALA A 73 -3.69 -19.57 7.03
C ALA A 73 -4.66 -19.75 8.22
N LYS A 74 -5.31 -18.67 8.70
CA LYS A 74 -6.15 -18.68 9.91
C LYS A 74 -7.63 -18.42 9.65
N VAL A 75 -7.96 -17.77 8.54
CA VAL A 75 -9.33 -17.34 8.21
C VAL A 75 -9.56 -17.42 6.71
N ASP A 76 -10.83 -17.58 6.32
CA ASP A 76 -11.21 -17.58 4.92
C ASP A 76 -10.92 -16.23 4.26
N VAL A 77 -10.50 -16.29 2.99
CA VAL A 77 -10.17 -15.09 2.21
C VAL A 77 -11.35 -14.13 2.09
N SER A 78 -12.58 -14.64 1.96
CA SER A 78 -13.80 -13.82 1.88
C SER A 78 -14.04 -13.00 3.15
N MET A 79 -13.59 -13.50 4.30
CA MET A 79 -13.68 -12.80 5.59
C MET A 79 -12.55 -11.78 5.77
N ALA A 80 -11.33 -12.11 5.34
CA ALA A 80 -10.16 -11.26 5.54
C ALA A 80 -10.02 -10.14 4.49
N TYR A 81 -10.30 -10.46 3.22
CA TYR A 81 -10.04 -9.57 2.09
C TYR A 81 -10.75 -8.21 2.15
N PRO A 82 -11.99 -8.09 2.67
CA PRO A 82 -12.63 -6.78 2.81
C PRO A 82 -11.79 -5.78 3.62
N PHE A 83 -11.05 -6.24 4.64
CA PHE A 83 -10.20 -5.37 5.45
C PHE A 83 -9.01 -4.75 4.69
N VAL A 84 -8.61 -5.32 3.54
CA VAL A 84 -7.65 -4.68 2.63
C VAL A 84 -8.15 -3.30 2.20
N GLY A 85 -9.47 -3.09 2.15
CA GLY A 85 -10.10 -1.80 1.90
C GLY A 85 -9.68 -0.69 2.87
N LEU A 86 -9.31 -1.02 4.11
CA LEU A 86 -8.77 -0.03 5.07
C LEU A 86 -7.42 0.53 4.60
N GLY A 87 -6.67 -0.24 3.80
CA GLY A 87 -5.42 0.21 3.18
C GLY A 87 -5.60 1.44 2.29
N PHE A 88 -6.77 1.63 1.66
CA PHE A 88 -7.05 2.85 0.89
C PHE A 88 -7.03 4.10 1.77
N LEU A 89 -7.65 4.03 2.97
CA LEU A 89 -7.66 5.14 3.91
C LEU A 89 -6.25 5.45 4.42
N VAL A 90 -5.48 4.42 4.79
CA VAL A 90 -4.10 4.59 5.27
C VAL A 90 -3.22 5.17 4.18
N THR A 91 -3.32 4.66 2.95
CA THR A 91 -2.52 5.16 1.81
C THR A 91 -2.89 6.59 1.48
N LEU A 92 -4.17 6.95 1.49
CA LEU A 92 -4.64 8.30 1.26
C LEU A 92 -4.14 9.27 2.35
N ALA A 93 -4.20 8.86 3.62
CA ALA A 93 -3.67 9.65 4.73
C ALA A 93 -2.15 9.88 4.60
N LEU A 94 -1.39 8.82 4.32
CA LEU A 94 0.06 8.95 4.14
C LEU A 94 0.42 9.75 2.88
N GLY A 95 -0.35 9.65 1.79
CA GLY A 95 -0.17 10.47 0.59
C GLY A 95 -0.36 11.97 0.88
N MET A 96 -1.39 12.34 1.65
CA MET A 96 -1.59 13.72 2.08
C MET A 96 -0.44 14.20 2.98
N LEU A 97 -0.04 13.39 3.96
CA LEU A 97 0.93 13.80 5.00
C LEU A 97 2.38 13.81 4.50
N LEU A 98 2.80 12.79 3.76
CA LEU A 98 4.20 12.58 3.37
C LEU A 98 4.51 13.10 1.97
N LEU A 99 3.54 13.07 1.05
CA LEU A 99 3.71 13.51 -0.33
C LEU A 99 3.08 14.87 -0.61
N GLY A 100 2.29 15.40 0.33
CA GLY A 100 1.56 16.65 0.14
C GLY A 100 0.48 16.56 -0.95
N GLU A 101 -0.06 15.36 -1.19
CA GLU A 101 -1.08 15.17 -2.23
C GLU A 101 -2.36 15.95 -1.91
N THR A 102 -2.88 16.68 -2.91
CA THR A 102 -4.19 17.31 -2.82
C THR A 102 -5.28 16.29 -3.09
N VAL A 103 -6.13 16.05 -2.10
CA VAL A 103 -7.23 15.09 -2.20
C VAL A 103 -8.53 15.83 -2.46
N SER A 104 -9.21 15.46 -3.55
CA SER A 104 -10.53 16.00 -3.86
C SER A 104 -11.59 15.46 -2.89
N LEU A 105 -12.65 16.25 -2.67
CA LEU A 105 -13.76 15.84 -1.81
C LEU A 105 -14.40 14.52 -2.29
N THR A 106 -14.51 14.32 -3.61
CA THR A 106 -15.01 13.08 -4.21
C THR A 106 -14.17 11.86 -3.83
N ARG A 107 -12.83 11.97 -3.87
CA ARG A 107 -11.92 10.88 -3.49
C ARG A 107 -12.04 10.56 -2.00
N LEU A 108 -12.17 11.59 -1.16
CA LEU A 108 -12.37 11.41 0.27
C LEU A 108 -13.68 10.66 0.55
N ILE A 109 -14.80 11.11 -0.03
CA ILE A 109 -16.12 10.46 0.12
C ILE A 109 -16.06 9.01 -0.37
N GLY A 110 -15.51 8.76 -1.56
CA GLY A 110 -15.36 7.40 -2.08
C GLY A 110 -14.55 6.48 -1.16
N THR A 111 -13.47 7.00 -0.58
CA THR A 111 -12.65 6.24 0.38
C THR A 111 -13.43 5.92 1.66
N LEU A 112 -14.20 6.87 2.19
CA LEU A 112 -15.06 6.65 3.35
C LEU A 112 -16.15 5.60 3.06
N LEU A 113 -16.72 5.58 1.85
CA LEU A 113 -17.68 4.56 1.44
C LEU A 113 -17.04 3.16 1.37
N VAL A 114 -15.80 3.05 0.89
CA VAL A 114 -15.05 1.77 0.93
C VAL A 114 -14.88 1.31 2.37
N VAL A 115 -14.46 2.20 3.28
CA VAL A 115 -14.30 1.87 4.71
C VAL A 115 -15.62 1.44 5.33
N LEU A 116 -16.73 2.12 5.00
CA LEU A 116 -18.06 1.70 5.46
C LEU A 116 -18.42 0.30 4.95
N GLY A 117 -18.13 -0.01 3.69
CA GLY A 117 -18.29 -1.36 3.13
C GLY A 117 -17.48 -2.42 3.88
N VAL A 118 -16.24 -2.10 4.29
CA VAL A 118 -15.44 -2.98 5.15
C VAL A 118 -16.13 -3.23 6.49
N ILE A 119 -16.66 -2.19 7.13
CA ILE A 119 -17.35 -2.32 8.43
C ILE A 119 -18.59 -3.21 8.31
N LEU A 120 -19.37 -3.04 7.25
CA LEU A 120 -20.58 -3.85 7.01
C LEU A 120 -20.23 -5.32 6.75
N THR A 121 -19.20 -5.59 5.95
CA THR A 121 -18.74 -6.96 5.66
C THR A 121 -18.06 -7.63 6.85
N ALA A 122 -17.49 -6.85 7.78
CA ALA A 122 -16.96 -7.38 9.04
C ALA A 122 -18.05 -7.84 10.02
N GLN A 123 -19.30 -7.41 9.82
CA GLN A 123 -20.45 -7.72 10.68
C GLN A 123 -21.33 -8.87 10.17
N SER A 124 -21.16 -9.29 8.91
CA SER A 124 -21.84 -10.45 8.30
C SER A 124 -21.12 -11.76 8.60
#